data_AF-A0A522UKG2-F1
#
_entry.id   AF-A0A522UKG2-F1
#
_cell.length_a   1.000
_cell.length_b   1.000
_cell.length_c   1.000
_cell.angle_alpha   90.00
_cell.angle_beta   90.00
_cell.angle_gamma   90.00
#
_symmetry.space_group_name_H-M   'P 1'
#
loop_
_entity.id
_entity.type
_entity.pdbx_description
1 polymer ?
#
loop_
_entity_poly.entity_id
_entity_poly.type
_entity_poly.pdbx_seq_one_letter_code
_entity_poly.pdbx_strand_id
1 'polypeptide(L)'
;MKGLLANVLIAIGGAFLLLQAQDLLNSKYIINFLNQNLVSLLIALLAINSASLGIVLSKIRELIDEEKGNGDFSKTKNEMLFSIKEQIVLIFLSLILLMLNDSKWGASHPEYKPAMEMAVITCFTYAMLILFDSARSIFVVLSFKK
;
A
#
# COMPACT_ATOMS: atom_id res chain seq x y z
N MET A 1 -2.91 7.48 -13.41
CA MET A 1 -4.09 8.06 -12.71
C MET A 1 -5.31 7.14 -12.65
N LYS A 2 -5.79 6.53 -13.75
CA LYS A 2 -6.98 5.64 -13.67
C LYS A 2 -6.78 4.41 -12.74
N GLY A 3 -5.59 3.80 -12.76
CA GLY A 3 -5.25 2.69 -11.85
C GLY A 3 -5.18 3.09 -10.38
N LEU A 4 -4.57 4.23 -10.08
CA LEU A 4 -4.48 4.79 -8.72
C LEU A 4 -5.86 4.94 -8.06
N LEU A 5 -6.78 5.63 -8.74
CA LEU A 5 -8.13 5.87 -8.20
C LEU A 5 -8.89 4.56 -7.99
N ALA A 6 -8.76 3.60 -8.90
CA ALA A 6 -9.35 2.29 -8.73
C ALA A 6 -8.80 1.59 -7.49
N ASN A 7 -7.47 1.59 -7.29
CA ASN A 7 -6.84 0.97 -6.14
C ASN A 7 -7.27 1.64 -4.81
N VAL A 8 -7.39 2.98 -4.78
CA VAL A 8 -7.91 3.69 -3.61
C VAL A 8 -9.36 3.29 -3.32
N LEU A 9 -10.22 3.22 -4.34
CA LEU A 9 -11.61 2.80 -4.17
C LEU A 9 -11.73 1.34 -3.71
N ILE A 10 -10.90 0.44 -4.25
CA ILE A 10 -10.83 -0.96 -3.81
C ILE A 10 -10.37 -1.03 -2.35
N ALA A 11 -9.37 -0.23 -1.95
CA ALA A 11 -8.91 -0.19 -0.57
C ALA A 11 -9.98 0.33 0.40
N ILE A 12 -10.71 1.40 0.03
CA ILE A 12 -11.82 1.92 0.82
C ILE A 12 -12.94 0.88 0.92
N GLY A 13 -13.31 0.25 -0.20
CA GLY A 13 -14.32 -0.81 -0.22
C GLY A 13 -13.93 -2.01 0.64
N GLY A 14 -12.67 -2.45 0.56
CA GLY A 14 -12.13 -3.51 1.41
C GLY A 14 -12.13 -3.12 2.89
N ALA A 15 -11.75 -1.89 3.22
CA ALA A 15 -11.79 -1.37 4.58
C ALA A 15 -13.21 -1.31 5.14
N PHE A 16 -14.17 -0.86 4.33
CA PHE A 16 -15.58 -0.87 4.70
C PHE A 16 -16.08 -2.29 4.99
N LEU A 17 -15.77 -3.27 4.14
CA LEU A 17 -16.14 -4.67 4.37
C LEU A 17 -15.52 -5.24 5.64
N LEU A 18 -14.26 -4.92 5.93
CA LEU A 18 -13.60 -5.34 7.17
C LEU A 18 -14.25 -4.69 8.40
N LEU A 19 -14.62 -3.41 8.33
CA LEU A 19 -15.31 -2.72 9.41
C LEU A 19 -16.69 -3.36 9.69
N GLN A 20 -17.47 -3.64 8.64
CA GLN A 20 -18.75 -4.34 8.77
C GLN A 20 -18.57 -5.76 9.33
N ALA A 21 -17.53 -6.49 8.91
CA ALA A 21 -17.22 -7.81 9.46
C ALA A 21 -16.87 -7.75 10.95
N GLN A 22 -16.11 -6.73 11.37
CA GLN A 22 -15.82 -6.49 12.78
C GLN A 22 -17.07 -6.23 13.60
N ASP A 23 -17.99 -5.40 13.10
CA ASP A 23 -19.26 -5.09 13.77
C ASP A 23 -20.16 -6.33 13.87
N LEU A 24 -20.28 -7.10 12.78
CA LEU A 24 -21.06 -8.35 12.75
C LEU A 24 -20.52 -9.39 13.74
N LEU A 25 -19.20 -9.46 13.90
CA LEU A 25 -18.54 -10.37 14.83
C LEU A 25 -18.37 -9.79 16.24
N ASN A 26 -18.83 -8.56 16.47
CA ASN A 26 -18.63 -7.79 17.70
C ASN A 26 -17.15 -7.80 18.17
N SER A 27 -16.23 -7.63 17.21
CA SER A 27 -14.78 -7.78 17.40
C SER A 27 -14.03 -6.50 17.07
N LYS A 28 -13.21 -6.02 18.00
CA LYS A 28 -12.30 -4.88 17.79
C LYS A 28 -10.88 -5.31 17.39
N TYR A 29 -10.70 -6.55 16.96
CA TYR A 29 -9.38 -7.12 16.73
C TYR A 29 -8.56 -6.35 15.70
N ILE A 30 -9.09 -6.13 14.48
CA ILE A 30 -8.33 -5.52 13.38
C ILE A 30 -7.93 -4.09 13.76
N ILE A 31 -8.87 -3.30 14.27
CA ILE A 31 -8.58 -1.91 14.62
C ILE A 31 -7.58 -1.81 15.78
N ASN A 32 -7.69 -2.64 16.82
CA ASN A 32 -6.73 -2.66 17.92
C ASN A 32 -5.33 -3.08 17.43
N PHE A 33 -5.27 -4.10 16.58
CA PHE A 33 -4.03 -4.57 15.98
C PHE A 33 -3.37 -3.49 15.13
N LEU A 34 -4.13 -2.81 14.26
CA LEU A 34 -3.62 -1.75 13.40
C LEU A 34 -3.20 -0.50 14.20
N ASN A 35 -3.97 -0.09 15.23
CA ASN A 35 -3.58 1.05 16.06
C ASN A 35 -2.21 0.85 16.73
N GLN A 36 -1.87 -0.39 17.07
CA GLN A 36 -0.58 -0.72 17.70
C GLN A 36 0.54 -0.95 16.69
N ASN A 37 0.24 -1.46 15.50
CA ASN A 37 1.27 -2.03 14.61
C ASN A 37 1.30 -1.44 13.19
N LEU A 38 0.36 -0.57 12.82
CA LEU A 38 0.21 -0.11 11.43
C LEU A 38 1.50 0.46 10.86
N VAL A 39 2.17 1.36 11.59
CA VAL A 39 3.41 1.99 11.11
C VAL A 39 4.51 0.95 10.87
N SER A 40 4.69 0.02 11.81
CA SER A 40 5.66 -1.08 11.67
C SER A 40 5.34 -1.99 10.49
N LEU A 41 4.06 -2.29 10.26
CA LEU A 41 3.60 -3.07 9.11
C LEU A 41 3.87 -2.32 7.80
N LEU A 42 3.57 -1.03 7.72
CA LEU A 42 3.80 -0.22 6.52
C LEU A 42 5.29 -0.10 6.19
N ILE A 43 6.17 0.04 7.19
CA ILE A 43 7.63 0.03 7.01
C ILE A 43 8.10 -1.34 6.51
N ALA A 44 7.57 -2.43 7.08
CA ALA A 44 7.90 -3.78 6.62
C ALA A 44 7.46 -4.01 5.16
N LEU A 45 6.25 -3.58 4.80
CA LEU A 45 5.74 -3.65 3.42
C LEU A 45 6.58 -2.80 2.47
N LEU A 46 7.05 -1.62 2.90
CA LEU A 46 7.97 -0.78 2.14
C LEU A 46 9.31 -1.47 1.88
N ALA A 47 9.87 -2.15 2.87
CA ALA A 47 11.11 -2.91 2.71
C ALA A 47 10.92 -4.07 1.70
N ILE A 48 9.83 -4.82 1.80
CA ILE A 48 9.51 -5.92 0.87
C ILE A 48 9.31 -5.39 -0.55
N ASN A 49 8.55 -4.28 -0.70
CA ASN A 49 8.35 -3.65 -2.00
C ASN A 49 9.67 -3.17 -2.60
N SER A 50 10.51 -2.51 -1.81
CA SER A 50 11.83 -2.02 -2.27
C SER A 50 12.74 -3.16 -2.73
N ALA A 51 12.79 -4.27 -2.00
CA ALA A 51 13.55 -5.45 -2.40
C ALA A 51 13.00 -6.08 -3.70
N SER A 52 11.67 -6.18 -3.81
CA SER A 52 10.98 -6.70 -4.99
C SER A 52 11.27 -5.86 -6.24
N LEU A 53 11.22 -4.54 -6.11
CA LEU A 53 11.55 -3.60 -7.17
C LEU A 53 13.03 -3.69 -7.58
N GLY A 54 13.93 -3.93 -6.63
CA GLY A 54 15.34 -4.20 -6.92
C GLY A 54 15.54 -5.38 -7.86
N ILE A 55 14.84 -6.49 -7.62
CA ILE A 55 14.86 -7.69 -8.48
C ILE A 55 14.35 -7.35 -9.89
N VAL A 56 13.20 -6.67 -9.98
CA VAL A 56 12.62 -6.28 -11.27
C VAL A 56 13.56 -5.36 -12.05
N LEU A 57 14.18 -4.39 -11.38
CA LEU A 57 15.08 -3.43 -12.04
C LEU A 57 16.35 -4.11 -12.57
N SER A 58 16.91 -5.05 -11.81
CA SER A 58 18.03 -5.87 -12.29
C SER A 58 17.64 -6.65 -13.55
N LYS A 59 16.46 -7.27 -13.57
CA LYS A 59 16.01 -8.02 -14.76
C LYS A 59 15.72 -7.11 -15.95
N ILE A 60 15.13 -5.94 -15.73
CA ILE A 60 14.94 -4.93 -16.78
C ILE A 60 16.30 -4.53 -17.38
N ARG A 61 17.32 -4.33 -16.55
CA ARG A 61 18.66 -3.99 -17.04
C ARG A 61 19.25 -5.09 -17.92
N GLU A 62 19.14 -6.35 -17.52
CA GLU A 62 19.56 -7.49 -18.34
C GLU A 62 18.85 -7.50 -19.70
N LEU A 63 17.52 -7.26 -19.73
CA LEU A 63 16.75 -7.20 -20.97
C LEU A 63 17.20 -6.05 -21.89
N ILE A 64 17.54 -4.89 -21.34
CA ILE A 64 18.08 -3.75 -22.11
C ILE A 64 19.43 -4.12 -22.74
N ASP A 65 20.30 -4.78 -21.97
CA ASP A 65 21.63 -5.20 -22.43
C ASP A 65 21.52 -6.26 -23.54
N GLU A 66 20.57 -7.21 -23.41
CA GLU A 66 20.28 -8.23 -24.43
C GLU A 66 19.75 -7.64 -25.75
N GLU A 67 18.95 -6.56 -25.68
CA GLU A 67 18.39 -5.85 -26.84
C GLU A 67 19.32 -4.75 -27.40
N LYS A 68 20.61 -4.78 -27.06
CA LYS A 68 21.63 -3.79 -27.47
C LYS A 68 21.23 -2.33 -27.17
N GLY A 69 20.46 -2.11 -26.10
CA GLY A 69 20.02 -0.78 -25.68
C GLY A 69 18.76 -0.24 -26.36
N ASN A 70 18.05 -1.04 -27.19
CA ASN A 70 16.83 -0.59 -27.87
C ASN A 70 15.55 -0.65 -27.00
N GLY A 71 15.62 -1.12 -25.75
CA GLY A 71 14.48 -1.20 -24.84
C GLY A 71 14.27 0.08 -24.02
N ASP A 72 13.13 0.78 -24.20
CA ASP A 72 12.73 1.89 -23.32
C ASP A 72 11.84 1.41 -22.18
N PHE A 73 12.42 1.31 -20.98
CA PHE A 73 11.72 0.98 -19.73
C PHE A 73 11.63 2.19 -18.77
N SER A 74 11.84 3.41 -19.27
CA SER A 74 11.84 4.63 -18.45
C SER A 74 10.51 4.84 -17.73
N LYS A 75 9.39 4.52 -18.39
CA LYS A 75 8.06 4.56 -17.78
C LYS A 75 7.94 3.57 -16.63
N THR A 76 8.36 2.32 -16.82
CA THR A 76 8.34 1.29 -15.77
C THR A 76 9.17 1.74 -14.57
N LYS A 77 10.39 2.23 -14.79
CA LYS A 77 11.24 2.76 -13.71
C LYS A 77 10.58 3.91 -12.94
N ASN A 78 9.91 4.82 -13.64
CA ASN A 78 9.21 5.93 -13.00
C ASN A 78 8.00 5.47 -12.17
N GLU A 79 7.22 4.50 -12.66
CA GLU A 79 6.11 3.91 -11.90
C GLU A 79 6.61 3.14 -10.67
N MET A 80 7.74 2.42 -10.79
CA MET A 80 8.39 1.75 -9.65
C MET A 80 8.80 2.76 -8.57
N LEU A 81 9.44 3.87 -8.94
CA LEU A 81 9.78 4.96 -8.00
C LEU A 81 8.53 5.63 -7.42
N PHE A 82 7.47 5.77 -8.20
CA PHE A 82 6.20 6.31 -7.74
C PHE A 82 5.59 5.44 -6.63
N SER A 83 5.59 4.11 -6.79
CA SER A 83 5.07 3.18 -5.77
C SER A 83 5.80 3.31 -4.41
N ILE A 84 7.11 3.55 -4.42
CA ILE A 84 7.91 3.80 -3.20
C ILE A 84 7.44 5.10 -2.55
N LYS A 85 7.26 6.17 -3.33
CA LYS A 85 6.77 7.45 -2.81
C LYS A 85 5.37 7.32 -2.21
N GLU A 86 4.48 6.56 -2.83
CA GLU A 86 3.15 6.29 -2.30
C GLU A 86 3.19 5.62 -0.93
N GLN A 87 4.02 4.59 -0.75
CA GLN A 87 4.17 3.92 0.55
C GLN A 87 4.76 4.84 1.61
N ILE A 88 5.73 5.69 1.26
CA ILE A 88 6.26 6.71 2.18
C ILE A 88 5.16 7.69 2.59
N VAL A 89 4.37 8.19 1.64
CA VAL A 89 3.23 9.09 1.93
C VAL A 89 2.20 8.40 2.82
N LEU A 90 1.91 7.12 2.59
CA LEU A 90 1.00 6.35 3.45
C LEU A 90 1.51 6.20 4.87
N ILE A 91 2.81 6.00 5.07
CA ILE A 91 3.42 5.95 6.41
C ILE A 91 3.18 7.29 7.13
N PHE A 92 3.49 8.41 6.50
CA PHE A 92 3.25 9.73 7.09
C PHE A 92 1.76 9.99 7.37
N LEU A 93 0.88 9.63 6.42
CA LEU A 93 -0.56 9.75 6.59
C LEU A 93 -1.06 8.89 7.77
N SER A 94 -0.56 7.67 7.91
CA SER A 94 -0.92 6.78 9.01
C SER A 94 -0.50 7.33 10.37
N LEU A 95 0.68 7.95 10.47
CA LEU A 95 1.13 8.61 11.69
C LEU A 95 0.19 9.74 12.08
N ILE A 96 -0.22 10.58 11.13
CA ILE A 96 -1.18 11.66 11.37
C ILE A 96 -2.53 11.09 11.83
N LEU A 97 -3.05 10.06 11.15
CA LEU A 97 -4.32 9.44 11.51
C LEU A 97 -4.30 8.82 12.92
N LEU A 98 -3.23 8.09 13.27
CA LEU A 98 -3.08 7.49 14.59
C LEU A 98 -2.92 8.55 15.68
N MET A 99 -2.13 9.60 15.43
CA MET A 99 -1.98 10.72 16.35
C MET A 99 -3.31 11.45 16.58
N LEU A 100 -4.10 11.67 15.53
CA LEU A 100 -5.43 12.27 15.66
C LEU A 100 -6.37 11.34 16.44
N ASN A 101 -6.30 10.02 16.21
CA ASN A 101 -7.15 9.04 16.88
C ASN A 101 -6.86 8.93 18.39
N ASP A 102 -5.59 9.09 18.79
CA ASP A 102 -5.17 9.10 20.20
C ASP A 102 -5.31 10.48 20.88
N SER A 103 -5.52 11.53 20.10
CA SER A 103 -5.60 12.90 20.64
C SER A 103 -6.88 13.17 21.43
N LYS A 104 -6.83 14.19 22.31
CA LYS A 104 -8.01 14.71 23.02
C LYS A 104 -9.13 15.15 22.06
N TRP A 105 -8.78 15.61 20.87
CA TRP A 105 -9.74 16.01 19.84
C TRP A 105 -10.51 14.80 19.29
N GLY A 106 -9.83 13.66 19.08
CA GLY A 106 -10.48 12.41 18.67
C GLY A 106 -11.42 11.87 19.74
N ALA A 107 -11.03 11.99 21.01
CA ALA A 107 -11.88 11.59 22.14
C ALA A 107 -13.14 12.47 22.28
N SER A 108 -13.07 13.75 21.92
CA SER A 108 -14.19 14.69 22.04
C SER A 108 -15.19 14.64 20.88
N HIS A 109 -14.85 13.99 19.77
CA HIS A 109 -15.71 13.88 18.59
C HIS A 109 -15.93 12.42 18.17
N PRO A 110 -16.67 11.64 18.97
CA PRO A 110 -16.90 10.21 18.72
C PRO A 110 -17.60 9.92 17.38
N GLU A 111 -18.32 10.89 16.82
CA GLU A 111 -18.98 10.80 15.52
C GLU A 111 -18.02 10.51 14.35
N TYR A 112 -16.75 10.94 14.45
CA TYR A 112 -15.75 10.68 13.41
C TYR A 112 -15.01 9.35 13.60
N LYS A 113 -15.20 8.67 14.73
CA LYS A 113 -14.47 7.44 15.05
C LYS A 113 -14.57 6.37 13.95
N PRO A 114 -15.77 6.04 13.40
CA PRO A 114 -15.86 5.06 12.32
C PRO A 114 -15.10 5.47 11.06
N ALA A 115 -15.08 6.77 10.74
CA ALA A 115 -14.34 7.29 9.60
C ALA A 115 -12.82 7.20 9.81
N MET A 116 -12.34 7.46 11.04
CA MET A 116 -10.93 7.31 11.39
C MET A 116 -10.49 5.84 11.36
N GLU A 117 -11.30 4.94 11.90
CA GLU A 117 -11.04 3.49 11.86
C GLU A 117 -11.02 2.97 10.41
N MET A 118 -11.98 3.42 9.59
CA MET A 118 -12.00 3.13 8.16
C MET A 118 -10.76 3.66 7.44
N ALA A 119 -10.32 4.89 7.75
CA ALA A 119 -9.11 5.48 7.16
C ALA A 119 -7.84 4.68 7.54
N VAL A 120 -7.73 4.26 8.80
CA VAL A 120 -6.63 3.41 9.30
C VAL A 120 -6.60 2.07 8.55
N ILE A 121 -7.74 1.39 8.42
CA ILE A 121 -7.83 0.12 7.67
C ILE A 121 -7.57 0.34 6.17
N THR A 122 -8.00 1.47 5.62
CA THR A 122 -7.74 1.84 4.22
C THR A 122 -6.25 2.01 3.95
N CYS A 123 -5.50 2.69 4.84
CA CYS A 123 -4.06 2.82 4.70
C CYS A 123 -3.35 1.46 4.62
N PHE A 124 -3.74 0.53 5.51
CA PHE A 124 -3.21 -0.84 5.50
C PHE A 124 -3.58 -1.58 4.21
N THR A 125 -4.86 -1.57 3.84
CA THR A 125 -5.36 -2.29 2.66
C THR A 125 -4.75 -1.76 1.37
N TYR A 126 -4.61 -0.44 1.25
CA TYR A 126 -3.98 0.18 0.09
C TYR A 126 -2.48 -0.17 -0.01
N ALA A 127 -1.76 -0.19 1.12
CA ALA A 127 -0.36 -0.63 1.12
C ALA A 127 -0.20 -2.10 0.69
N MET A 128 -1.15 -2.97 1.06
CA MET A 128 -1.20 -4.36 0.58
C MET A 128 -1.45 -4.44 -0.93
N LEU A 129 -2.31 -3.57 -1.48
CA LEU A 129 -2.54 -3.51 -2.94
C LEU A 129 -1.28 -3.05 -3.69
N ILE A 130 -0.57 -2.04 -3.19
CA ILE A 130 0.72 -1.62 -3.79
C ILE A 130 1.69 -2.80 -3.83
N LEU A 131 1.81 -3.55 -2.72
CA LEU A 131 2.68 -4.72 -2.68
C LEU A 131 2.23 -5.79 -3.68
N PHE A 132 0.92 -6.05 -3.80
CA PHE A 132 0.36 -7.00 -4.76
C PHE A 132 0.69 -6.62 -6.20
N ASP A 133 0.55 -5.35 -6.56
CA ASP A 133 0.89 -4.86 -7.90
C ASP A 133 2.39 -5.04 -8.20
N SER A 134 3.25 -4.75 -7.23
CA SER A 134 4.70 -5.00 -7.36
C SER A 134 5.03 -6.49 -7.50
N ALA A 135 4.41 -7.36 -6.69
CA ALA A 135 4.59 -8.80 -6.79
C ALA A 135 4.14 -9.33 -8.16
N ARG A 136 2.99 -8.87 -8.67
CA ARG A 136 2.49 -9.22 -9.99
C ARG A 136 3.47 -8.79 -11.10
N SER A 137 4.10 -7.63 -10.96
CA SER A 137 5.10 -7.14 -11.92
C SER A 137 6.31 -8.08 -12.05
N ILE A 138 6.76 -8.66 -10.92
CA ILE A 138 7.84 -9.66 -10.91
C ILE A 138 7.45 -10.87 -11.76
N PHE A 139 6.25 -11.42 -11.55
CA PHE A 139 5.79 -12.58 -12.31
C PHE A 139 5.72 -12.29 -13.81
N VAL A 140 5.23 -11.11 -14.20
CA VAL A 140 5.17 -10.70 -15.60
C VAL A 140 6.58 -10.62 -16.21
N VAL A 141 7.51 -9.94 -15.54
CA VAL A 141 8.89 -9.75 -16.03
C VAL A 141 9.66 -11.07 -16.08
N LEU A 142 9.50 -11.95 -15.09
CA LEU A 142 10.11 -13.29 -15.09
C LEU A 142 9.50 -14.22 -16.14
N SER A 143 8.21 -14.06 -16.46
CA SER A 143 7.53 -14.83 -17.50
C SER A 143 7.83 -14.35 -18.93
N PHE A 144 8.56 -13.23 -19.08
CA PHE A 144 8.92 -12.68 -20.38
C PHE A 144 9.82 -13.68 -21.13
N LYS A 145 9.25 -14.33 -22.15
CA LYS A 145 9.98 -15.15 -23.11
C LYS A 145 10.28 -14.30 -24.34
N LYS A 146 11.52 -14.40 -24.84
CA LYS A 146 11.93 -13.87 -26.15
C LYS A 146 11.04 -14.41 -27.27
#